data_AF-A0AAC8QI48-F1
#
_entry.id   AF-A0AAC8QI48-F1
#
_cell.length_a   1.000
_cell.length_b   1.000
_cell.length_c   1.000
_cell.angle_alpha   90.00
_cell.angle_beta   90.00
_cell.angle_gamma   90.00
#
_symmetry.space_group_name_H-M   'P 1'
#
loop_
_entity.id
_entity.type
_entity.pdbx_description
1 polymer ?
#
loop_
_entity_poly.entity_id
_entity_poly.type
_entity_poly.pdbx_seq_one_letter_code
_entity_poly.pdbx_strand_id
1 'polypeptide(L)'
;MSSPRVQSALARATEAVRRGPHSTPPDGQRRPVRLAIGDPQADFTRFLAILDHHGLLGPEGWLRPEVQLLSVGDHFDWGKPAEREEAATSALRLVAWMAAHPADQAVLLLGNHDLGRVGELAGFTDARFAAAQAEADGIYRGEDTDEARERDFLTRYPELPNVELAARDFGNFREVQRDWVASLLRAGRFRVAHAAAEHLLVLHAGVTQEDLRVVGLSESHQAHAPTVADALNRALDTAVAAWKQGPFSMPGLYQPGSAAYGEGRGIFYHRPSLLPEDAAHRAATPRRRFDPRRLPPGLTQVVGHTRDKRSRELLALPREGARDGALRHLVTDGTTLQYSLGPPPPTGPGEAVLLFTDGGMRESPVEAYELLDLDARAPARPLGHAHQEGQG
;
A
#
# COMPACT_ATOMS: atom_id res chain seq x y z
N MET A 1 23.54 15.06 4.68
CA MET A 1 23.12 15.35 6.07
C MET A 1 21.61 15.55 6.05
N SER A 2 20.87 14.91 6.96
CA SER A 2 19.42 15.08 7.07
C SER A 2 19.07 16.52 7.42
N SER A 3 18.01 17.08 6.83
CA SER A 3 17.56 18.44 7.16
C SER A 3 17.04 18.53 8.61
N PRO A 4 17.02 19.72 9.23
CA PRO A 4 16.44 19.92 10.56
C PRO A 4 14.98 19.45 10.65
N ARG A 5 14.18 19.63 9.59
CA ARG A 5 12.78 19.22 9.55
C ARG A 5 12.63 17.70 9.62
N VAL A 6 13.46 16.97 8.88
CA VAL A 6 13.50 15.50 8.92
C VAL A 6 13.91 15.01 10.32
N GLN A 7 14.89 15.65 10.96
CA GLN A 7 15.29 15.31 12.34
C GLN A 7 14.15 15.54 13.34
N SER A 8 13.45 16.67 13.25
CA SER A 8 12.26 16.93 14.05
C SER A 8 11.17 15.87 13.83
N ALA A 9 10.92 15.47 12.57
CA ALA A 9 9.92 14.46 12.24
C ALA A 9 10.27 13.07 12.83
N LEU A 10 11.55 12.67 12.76
CA LEU A 10 12.04 11.45 13.41
C LEU A 10 11.84 11.47 14.94
N ALA A 11 12.06 12.63 15.57
CA ALA A 11 11.81 12.80 17.00
C ALA A 11 10.31 12.67 17.34
N ARG A 12 9.42 13.29 16.54
CA ARG A 12 7.95 13.15 16.68
C ARG A 12 7.50 11.71 16.54
N ALA A 13 8.01 11.00 15.54
CA ALA A 13 7.70 9.60 15.30
C ALA A 13 8.14 8.71 16.47
N THR A 14 9.35 8.95 17.00
CA THR A 14 9.86 8.21 18.17
C THR A 14 8.98 8.43 19.40
N GLU A 15 8.56 9.68 19.64
CA GLU A 15 7.63 10.00 20.72
C GLU A 15 6.25 9.34 20.51
N ALA A 16 5.73 9.34 19.28
CA ALA A 16 4.48 8.68 18.93
C ALA A 16 4.53 7.17 19.20
N VAL A 17 5.64 6.50 18.87
CA VAL A 17 5.86 5.08 19.19
C VAL A 17 5.84 4.85 20.71
N ARG A 18 6.52 5.68 21.50
CA ARG A 18 6.56 5.56 22.97
C ARG A 18 5.19 5.69 23.63
N ARG A 19 4.31 6.54 23.07
CA ARG A 19 2.92 6.70 23.55
C ARG A 19 2.06 5.46 23.32
N GLY A 20 2.50 4.56 22.45
CA GLY A 20 1.74 3.38 22.05
C GLY A 20 0.66 3.68 21.00
N PRO A 21 -0.11 2.66 20.59
CA PRO A 21 -1.08 2.77 19.52
C PRO A 21 -2.14 3.85 19.80
N HIS A 22 -2.25 4.82 18.90
CA HIS A 22 -3.24 5.88 18.98
C HIS A 22 -3.63 6.36 17.58
N SER A 23 -4.74 7.08 17.50
CA SER A 23 -5.22 7.70 16.27
C SER A 23 -5.72 9.10 16.61
N THR A 24 -5.13 10.13 16.02
CA THR A 24 -5.65 11.49 16.15
C THR A 24 -6.92 11.63 15.30
N PRO A 25 -8.05 12.12 15.85
CA PRO A 25 -9.29 12.27 15.10
C PRO A 25 -9.15 13.29 13.96
N PRO A 26 -10.03 13.26 12.94
CA PRO A 26 -10.05 14.32 11.92
C PRO A 26 -10.37 15.67 12.56
N ASP A 27 -9.78 16.74 12.02
CA ASP A 27 -10.01 18.11 12.51
C ASP A 27 -10.99 18.91 11.62
N GLY A 28 -11.44 18.32 10.51
CA GLY A 28 -12.41 18.90 9.58
C GLY A 28 -11.84 19.98 8.66
N GLN A 29 -10.52 20.22 8.69
CA GLN A 29 -9.91 21.28 7.89
C GLN A 29 -9.77 20.87 6.42
N ARG A 30 -10.21 21.75 5.51
CA ARG A 30 -9.97 21.54 4.08
C ARG A 30 -8.53 21.89 3.75
N ARG A 31 -7.81 20.95 3.13
CA ARG A 31 -6.42 21.11 2.70
C ARG A 31 -6.35 21.36 1.19
N PRO A 32 -5.76 22.49 0.74
CA PRO A 32 -5.67 22.80 -0.68
C PRO A 32 -4.58 22.01 -1.42
N VAL A 33 -3.58 21.46 -0.72
CA VAL A 33 -2.53 20.64 -1.32
C VAL A 33 -2.83 19.19 -1.00
N ARG A 34 -3.24 18.39 -2.00
CA ARG A 34 -3.68 17.01 -1.80
C ARG A 34 -2.82 16.06 -2.61
N LEU A 35 -2.00 15.28 -1.92
CA LEU A 35 -0.98 14.45 -2.54
C LEU A 35 -1.15 12.98 -2.17
N ALA A 36 -0.75 12.08 -3.07
CA ALA A 36 -0.63 10.66 -2.78
C ALA A 36 0.82 10.18 -2.94
N ILE A 37 1.23 9.29 -2.04
CA ILE A 37 2.52 8.62 -2.04
C ILE A 37 2.30 7.10 -2.05
N GLY A 38 2.84 6.42 -3.06
CA GLY A 38 2.73 4.96 -3.19
C GLY A 38 3.80 4.22 -2.40
N ASP A 39 3.48 3.00 -1.99
CA ASP A 39 4.41 1.97 -1.49
C ASP A 39 5.61 2.50 -0.67
N PRO A 40 5.40 2.93 0.59
CA PRO A 40 6.45 3.44 1.44
C PRO A 40 7.33 2.32 2.03
N GLN A 41 7.50 1.18 1.34
CA GLN A 41 8.45 0.11 1.65
C GLN A 41 9.92 0.57 1.50
N ALA A 42 10.31 1.52 2.33
CA ALA A 42 11.65 2.08 2.42
C ALA A 42 11.93 2.60 3.83
N ASP A 43 13.17 3.01 4.06
CA ASP A 43 13.53 3.67 5.32
C ASP A 43 12.70 4.95 5.53
N PHE A 44 12.17 5.12 6.75
CA PHE A 44 11.35 6.26 7.11
C PHE A 44 12.10 7.60 6.97
N THR A 45 13.42 7.65 7.14
CA THR A 45 14.21 8.86 6.86
C THR A 45 14.13 9.21 5.38
N ARG A 46 14.12 8.21 4.48
CA ARG A 46 13.96 8.43 3.04
C ARG A 46 12.56 8.94 2.71
N PHE A 47 11.52 8.35 3.30
CA PHE A 47 10.15 8.83 3.20
C PHE A 47 10.05 10.32 3.58
N LEU A 48 10.60 10.68 4.74
CA LEU A 48 10.63 12.08 5.21
C LEU A 48 11.47 12.99 4.31
N ALA A 49 12.59 12.51 3.76
CA ALA A 49 13.42 13.28 2.84
C ALA A 49 12.68 13.58 1.52
N ILE A 50 11.85 12.67 1.03
CA ILE A 50 10.97 12.90 -0.11
C ILE A 50 9.93 13.98 0.25
N LEU A 51 9.28 13.87 1.40
CA LEU A 51 8.33 14.90 1.84
C LEU A 51 8.99 16.28 2.00
N ASP A 52 10.21 16.35 2.54
CA ASP A 52 10.96 17.59 2.70
C ASP A 52 11.38 18.18 1.35
N HIS A 53 11.84 17.33 0.41
CA HIS A 53 12.18 17.74 -0.94
C HIS A 53 10.99 18.39 -1.65
N HIS A 54 9.79 17.84 -1.46
CA HIS A 54 8.54 18.41 -1.99
C HIS A 54 7.98 19.59 -1.17
N GLY A 55 8.68 20.01 -0.10
CA GLY A 55 8.31 21.17 0.72
C GLY A 55 7.09 20.94 1.61
N LEU A 56 6.81 19.69 1.97
CA LEU A 56 5.60 19.27 2.69
C LEU A 56 5.76 19.25 4.21
N LEU A 57 7.00 19.25 4.72
CA LEU A 57 7.28 19.28 6.15
C LEU A 57 7.39 20.72 6.67
N GLY A 58 6.76 20.97 7.81
CA GLY A 58 6.97 22.18 8.62
C GLY A 58 8.24 22.10 9.47
N PRO A 59 8.64 23.22 10.11
CA PRO A 59 9.83 23.29 10.97
C PRO A 59 9.81 22.29 12.14
N GLU A 60 8.60 22.01 12.65
CA GLU A 60 8.36 21.12 13.80
C GLU A 60 8.34 19.62 13.45
N GLY A 61 8.59 19.27 12.18
CA GLY A 61 8.61 17.88 11.72
C GLY A 61 7.23 17.26 11.49
N TRP A 62 6.18 18.09 11.44
CA TRP A 62 4.83 17.69 11.02
C TRP A 62 4.60 18.03 9.55
N LEU A 63 3.60 17.40 8.94
CA LEU A 63 3.05 17.91 7.67
C LEU A 63 2.60 19.36 7.84
N ARG A 64 2.82 20.19 6.81
CA ARG A 64 2.29 21.54 6.76
C ARG A 64 0.74 21.51 6.86
N PRO A 65 0.11 22.46 7.57
CA PRO A 65 -1.35 22.44 7.81
C PRO A 65 -2.20 22.36 6.53
N GLU A 66 -1.73 22.95 5.44
CA GLU A 66 -2.39 22.98 4.13
C GLU A 66 -2.24 21.69 3.31
N VAL A 67 -1.43 20.73 3.78
CA VAL A 67 -1.15 19.46 3.08
C VAL A 67 -2.06 18.35 3.60
N GLN A 68 -2.71 17.66 2.67
CA GLN A 68 -3.25 16.32 2.85
C GLN A 68 -2.34 15.32 2.14
N LEU A 69 -1.94 14.26 2.84
CA LEU A 69 -1.11 13.18 2.31
C LEU A 69 -1.84 11.84 2.42
N LEU A 70 -2.04 11.16 1.30
CA LEU A 70 -2.54 9.79 1.23
C LEU A 70 -1.36 8.83 1.06
N SER A 71 -1.13 7.96 2.04
CA SER A 71 -0.13 6.88 1.96
C SER A 71 -0.81 5.60 1.48
N VAL A 72 -0.38 5.10 0.31
CA VAL A 72 -1.05 4.01 -0.41
C VAL A 72 -0.44 2.65 -0.06
N GLY A 73 -0.80 2.13 1.13
CA GLY A 73 -0.54 0.76 1.55
C GLY A 73 0.92 0.37 1.74
N ASP A 74 1.13 -0.85 2.24
CA ASP A 74 2.44 -1.52 2.37
C ASP A 74 3.47 -0.73 3.18
N HIS A 75 3.13 -0.42 4.43
CA HIS A 75 4.03 0.35 5.30
C HIS A 75 5.16 -0.48 5.92
N PHE A 76 5.16 -1.79 5.70
CA PHE A 76 6.08 -2.75 6.33
C PHE A 76 6.79 -3.62 5.28
N ASP A 77 7.82 -4.34 5.75
CA ASP A 77 8.57 -5.35 5.00
C ASP A 77 9.36 -4.82 3.81
N TRP A 78 10.55 -4.32 4.13
CA TRP A 78 11.58 -3.95 3.17
C TRP A 78 12.95 -4.27 3.77
N GLY A 79 14.01 -4.11 3.01
CA GLY A 79 15.35 -4.40 3.52
C GLY A 79 15.82 -5.81 3.17
N LYS A 80 17.11 -6.03 3.35
CA LYS A 80 17.77 -7.32 3.30
C LYS A 80 17.74 -7.96 4.69
N PRO A 81 18.08 -9.26 4.82
CA PRO A 81 18.11 -9.92 6.13
C PRO A 81 18.87 -9.17 7.23
N ALA A 82 20.01 -8.55 6.88
CA ALA A 82 20.82 -7.78 7.82
C ALA A 82 20.18 -6.47 8.31
N GLU A 83 19.13 -5.98 7.64
CA GLU A 83 18.46 -4.70 7.93
C GLU A 83 17.13 -4.90 8.69
N ARG A 84 16.69 -6.15 8.95
CA ARG A 84 15.33 -6.47 9.44
C ARG A 84 14.93 -5.73 10.72
N GLU A 85 15.82 -5.64 11.71
CA GLU A 85 15.54 -4.94 12.98
C GLU A 85 15.34 -3.42 12.78
N GLU A 86 16.23 -2.82 11.98
CA GLU A 86 16.15 -1.40 11.66
C GLU A 86 14.88 -1.11 10.85
N ALA A 87 14.61 -1.94 9.85
CA ALA A 87 13.44 -1.81 9.00
C ALA A 87 12.13 -2.02 9.79
N ALA A 88 12.10 -2.96 10.75
CA ALA A 88 10.96 -3.17 11.63
C ALA A 88 10.67 -1.92 12.49
N THR A 89 11.72 -1.30 13.04
CA THR A 89 11.61 -0.07 13.86
C THR A 89 11.21 1.13 13.00
N SER A 90 11.80 1.26 11.83
CA SER A 90 11.60 2.36 10.88
C SER A 90 10.15 2.36 10.34
N ALA A 91 9.63 1.21 9.93
CA ALA A 91 8.24 1.04 9.50
C ALA A 91 7.24 1.40 10.61
N LEU A 92 7.49 0.97 11.86
CA LEU A 92 6.63 1.33 12.98
C LEU A 92 6.62 2.84 13.26
N ARG A 93 7.78 3.51 13.15
CA ARG A 93 7.87 4.97 13.27
C ARG A 93 7.04 5.69 12.20
N LEU A 94 7.06 5.20 10.96
CA LEU A 94 6.26 5.74 9.87
C LEU A 94 4.77 5.69 10.23
N VAL A 95 4.27 4.51 10.58
CA VAL A 95 2.84 4.32 10.92
C VAL A 95 2.44 5.17 12.13
N ALA A 96 3.27 5.20 13.17
CA ALA A 96 3.01 6.01 14.37
C ALA A 96 3.00 7.53 14.06
N TRP A 97 3.93 8.01 13.24
CA TRP A 97 3.98 9.41 12.82
C TRP A 97 2.75 9.80 12.00
N MET A 98 2.35 8.95 11.04
CA MET A 98 1.13 9.17 10.25
C MET A 98 -0.12 9.17 11.13
N ALA A 99 -0.24 8.21 12.05
CA ALA A 99 -1.39 8.08 12.94
C ALA A 99 -1.54 9.25 13.94
N ALA A 100 -0.44 9.94 14.26
CA ALA A 100 -0.42 11.11 15.13
C ALA A 100 -0.98 12.39 14.47
N HIS A 101 -1.07 12.44 13.14
CA HIS A 101 -1.75 13.53 12.42
C HIS A 101 -3.27 13.36 12.44
N PRO A 102 -4.04 14.45 12.34
CA PRO A 102 -5.48 14.39 12.06
C PRO A 102 -5.80 13.42 10.93
N ALA A 103 -6.87 12.64 11.10
CA ALA A 103 -7.16 11.52 10.21
C ALA A 103 -7.49 11.92 8.76
N ASP A 104 -7.89 13.16 8.57
CA ASP A 104 -8.17 13.82 7.31
C ASP A 104 -6.97 14.62 6.76
N GLN A 105 -5.88 14.77 7.53
CA GLN A 105 -4.59 15.31 7.06
C GLN A 105 -3.70 14.21 6.49
N ALA A 106 -3.45 13.15 7.26
CA ALA A 106 -2.63 12.03 6.84
C ALA A 106 -3.54 10.81 6.71
N VAL A 107 -3.83 10.34 5.50
CA VAL A 107 -4.74 9.22 5.26
C VAL A 107 -3.90 7.94 5.11
N LEU A 108 -4.21 6.92 5.91
CA LEU A 108 -3.57 5.62 5.86
C LEU A 108 -4.46 4.63 5.09
N LEU A 109 -4.02 4.21 3.91
CA LEU A 109 -4.68 3.15 3.15
C LEU A 109 -4.01 1.81 3.44
N LEU A 110 -4.78 0.74 3.55
CA LEU A 110 -4.24 -0.61 3.81
C LEU A 110 -3.61 -1.20 2.57
N GLY A 111 -2.41 -1.75 2.72
CA GLY A 111 -1.84 -2.72 1.79
C GLY A 111 -1.82 -4.14 2.33
N ASN A 112 -1.33 -5.07 1.53
CA ASN A 112 -1.23 -6.48 1.93
C ASN A 112 -0.19 -6.71 3.04
N HIS A 113 0.89 -5.94 3.09
CA HIS A 113 1.89 -6.08 4.16
C HIS A 113 1.38 -5.54 5.50
N ASP A 114 0.51 -4.53 5.46
CA ASP A 114 -0.20 -4.04 6.66
C ASP A 114 -1.14 -5.13 7.18
N LEU A 115 -1.99 -5.67 6.29
CA LEU A 115 -2.94 -6.72 6.64
C LEU A 115 -2.27 -8.03 7.04
N GLY A 116 -1.07 -8.32 6.51
CA GLY A 116 -0.28 -9.50 6.88
C GLY A 116 0.01 -9.58 8.38
N ARG A 117 0.13 -8.42 9.05
CA ARG A 117 0.33 -8.36 10.52
C ARG A 117 -0.81 -8.97 11.32
N VAL A 118 -2.04 -8.84 10.81
CA VAL A 118 -3.27 -9.31 11.48
C VAL A 118 -3.94 -10.48 10.75
N GLY A 119 -3.49 -10.83 9.55
CA GLY A 119 -3.90 -11.98 8.76
C GLY A 119 -2.96 -13.16 8.99
N GLU A 120 -2.01 -13.36 8.09
CA GLU A 120 -1.03 -14.46 8.10
C GLU A 120 -0.26 -14.55 9.43
N LEU A 121 0.11 -13.41 10.01
CA LEU A 121 0.98 -13.34 11.18
C LEU A 121 0.21 -13.21 12.51
N ALA A 122 -1.12 -13.34 12.48
CA ALA A 122 -1.98 -13.10 13.64
C ALA A 122 -1.58 -13.92 14.87
N GLY A 123 -1.20 -15.18 14.67
CA GLY A 123 -0.87 -16.14 15.73
C GLY A 123 0.61 -16.26 16.11
N PHE A 124 1.49 -15.42 15.54
CA PHE A 124 2.93 -15.48 15.81
C PHE A 124 3.34 -14.64 17.01
N THR A 125 4.23 -15.16 17.84
CA THR A 125 5.02 -14.34 18.77
C THR A 125 6.35 -13.95 18.11
N ASP A 126 7.05 -12.95 18.64
CA ASP A 126 8.39 -12.55 18.15
C ASP A 126 9.33 -13.76 18.16
N ALA A 127 9.34 -14.52 19.25
CA ALA A 127 10.18 -15.71 19.40
C ALA A 127 9.81 -16.82 18.41
N ARG A 128 8.51 -17.10 18.23
CA ARG A 128 8.03 -18.14 17.31
C ARG A 128 8.34 -17.77 15.86
N PHE A 129 8.15 -16.50 15.50
CA PHE A 129 8.43 -16.04 14.15
C PHE A 129 9.92 -15.99 13.86
N ALA A 130 10.75 -15.56 14.81
CA ALA A 130 12.21 -15.60 14.67
C ALA A 130 12.73 -17.03 14.42
N ALA A 131 12.17 -18.03 15.11
CA ALA A 131 12.50 -19.43 14.87
C ALA A 131 12.08 -19.88 13.46
N ALA A 132 10.85 -19.56 13.04
CA ALA A 132 10.37 -19.86 11.69
C ALA A 132 11.23 -19.18 10.61
N GLN A 133 11.59 -17.90 10.80
CA GLN A 133 12.39 -17.14 9.86
C GLN A 133 13.81 -17.70 9.72
N ALA A 134 14.46 -18.08 10.82
CA ALA A 134 15.78 -18.70 10.78
C ALA A 134 15.77 -20.03 10.01
N GLU A 135 14.70 -20.82 10.16
CA GLU A 135 14.53 -22.05 9.39
C GLU A 135 14.28 -21.74 7.90
N ALA A 136 13.38 -20.80 7.60
CA ALA A 136 13.06 -20.37 6.25
C ALA A 136 14.30 -19.82 5.52
N ASP A 137 15.13 -19.01 6.17
CA ASP A 137 16.40 -18.50 5.62
C ASP A 137 17.37 -19.63 5.23
N GLY A 138 17.35 -20.75 5.96
CA GLY A 138 18.17 -21.93 5.66
C GLY A 138 17.60 -22.84 4.56
N ILE A 139 16.34 -22.63 4.16
CA ILE A 139 15.64 -23.40 3.11
C ILE A 139 15.58 -22.59 1.82
N TYR A 140 15.19 -21.32 1.91
CA TYR A 140 14.95 -20.45 0.78
C TYR A 140 16.26 -20.10 0.05
N ARG A 141 16.36 -20.50 -1.21
CA ARG A 141 17.50 -20.23 -2.09
C ARG A 141 17.07 -19.60 -3.42
N GLY A 142 15.99 -18.81 -3.39
CA GLY A 142 15.34 -18.33 -4.60
C GLY A 142 14.68 -19.49 -5.34
N GLU A 143 14.94 -19.60 -6.65
CA GLU A 143 14.32 -20.60 -7.53
C GLU A 143 14.73 -22.05 -7.18
N ASP A 144 15.81 -22.26 -6.42
CA ASP A 144 16.34 -23.58 -6.04
C ASP A 144 15.90 -24.03 -4.63
N THR A 145 14.65 -23.73 -4.26
CA THR A 145 14.13 -24.09 -2.93
C THR A 145 13.80 -25.59 -2.85
N ASP A 146 14.30 -26.28 -1.82
CA ASP A 146 14.07 -27.71 -1.60
C ASP A 146 12.62 -27.96 -1.18
N GLU A 147 11.81 -28.51 -2.09
CA GLU A 147 10.39 -28.78 -1.87
C GLU A 147 10.11 -29.71 -0.67
N ALA A 148 10.99 -30.68 -0.41
CA ALA A 148 10.77 -31.60 0.72
C ALA A 148 10.95 -30.86 2.05
N ARG A 149 12.00 -30.02 2.12
CA ARG A 149 12.24 -29.18 3.30
C ARG A 149 11.17 -28.10 3.47
N GLU A 150 10.67 -27.52 2.38
CA GLU A 150 9.54 -26.58 2.44
C GLU A 150 8.25 -27.27 2.94
N ARG A 151 7.91 -28.47 2.47
CA ARG A 151 6.75 -29.21 2.99
C ARG A 151 6.86 -29.50 4.49
N ASP A 152 8.05 -29.89 4.95
CA ASP A 152 8.31 -30.11 6.37
C ASP A 152 8.16 -28.81 7.18
N PHE A 153 8.68 -27.69 6.65
CA PHE A 153 8.53 -26.36 7.24
C PHE A 153 7.06 -25.97 7.37
N LEU A 154 6.27 -26.10 6.30
CA LEU A 154 4.85 -25.74 6.27
C LEU A 154 3.99 -26.64 7.17
N THR A 155 4.44 -27.86 7.45
CA THR A 155 3.80 -28.72 8.46
C THR A 155 4.01 -28.18 9.88
N ARG A 156 5.17 -27.56 10.16
CA ARG A 156 5.47 -26.92 11.46
C ARG A 156 4.84 -25.53 11.62
N TYR A 157 4.72 -24.80 10.52
CA TYR A 157 4.21 -23.42 10.48
C TYR A 157 3.06 -23.29 9.47
N PRO A 158 1.90 -23.96 9.73
CA PRO A 158 0.80 -24.02 8.76
C PRO A 158 0.16 -22.66 8.46
N GLU A 159 0.36 -21.65 9.31
CA GLU A 159 -0.10 -20.28 9.10
C GLU A 159 0.68 -19.55 7.99
N LEU A 160 1.90 -19.99 7.67
CA LEU A 160 2.73 -19.37 6.64
C LEU A 160 2.42 -19.97 5.27
N PRO A 161 2.42 -19.17 4.18
CA PRO A 161 2.08 -19.70 2.85
C PRO A 161 3.20 -20.52 2.20
N ASN A 162 4.45 -20.09 2.37
CA ASN A 162 5.67 -20.69 1.79
C ASN A 162 6.90 -20.15 2.55
N VAL A 163 8.10 -20.70 2.27
CA VAL A 163 9.33 -20.22 2.94
C VAL A 163 9.79 -18.85 2.44
N GLU A 164 9.51 -18.50 1.18
CA GLU A 164 9.91 -17.22 0.59
C GLU A 164 9.30 -16.05 1.34
N LEU A 165 8.00 -16.09 1.62
CA LEU A 165 7.31 -15.02 2.34
C LEU A 165 7.80 -14.90 3.78
N ALA A 166 8.07 -16.02 4.45
CA ALA A 166 8.63 -16.01 5.80
C ALA A 166 10.03 -15.37 5.85
N ALA A 167 10.86 -15.67 4.85
CA ALA A 167 12.22 -15.14 4.75
C ALA A 167 12.25 -13.68 4.27
N ARG A 168 11.40 -13.28 3.32
CA ARG A 168 11.46 -11.97 2.67
C ARG A 168 10.31 -11.06 3.06
N ASP A 169 9.09 -11.44 2.70
CA ASP A 169 7.93 -10.54 2.68
C ASP A 169 7.30 -10.32 4.06
N PHE A 170 7.64 -11.14 5.05
CA PHE A 170 7.31 -10.96 6.47
C PHE A 170 8.58 -10.72 7.30
N GLY A 171 9.69 -10.44 6.63
CA GLY A 171 11.05 -10.39 7.18
C GLY A 171 11.18 -9.54 8.45
N ASN A 172 10.35 -8.52 8.58
CA ASN A 172 10.47 -7.49 9.60
C ASN A 172 9.35 -7.55 10.64
N PHE A 173 8.59 -8.65 10.68
CA PHE A 173 7.47 -8.80 11.61
C PHE A 173 7.91 -8.67 13.05
N ARG A 174 7.25 -7.78 13.79
CA ARG A 174 7.32 -7.74 15.26
C ARG A 174 5.90 -7.68 15.82
N GLU A 175 5.66 -8.29 16.98
CA GLU A 175 4.34 -8.31 17.63
C GLU A 175 3.77 -6.90 17.84
N VAL A 176 4.65 -5.95 18.20
CA VAL A 176 4.26 -4.55 18.37
C VAL A 176 3.65 -3.95 17.09
N GLN A 177 4.10 -4.36 15.89
CA GLN A 177 3.52 -3.88 14.63
C GLN A 177 2.09 -4.41 14.46
N ARG A 178 1.85 -5.68 14.79
CA ARG A 178 0.50 -6.26 14.80
C ARG A 178 -0.41 -5.52 15.77
N ASP A 179 0.07 -5.21 16.98
CA ASP A 179 -0.73 -4.52 17.98
C ASP A 179 -1.13 -3.12 17.52
N TRP A 180 -0.21 -2.40 16.86
CA TRP A 180 -0.49 -1.13 16.22
C TRP A 180 -1.53 -1.26 15.09
N VAL A 181 -1.32 -2.19 14.15
CA VAL A 181 -2.26 -2.39 13.03
C VAL A 181 -3.65 -2.76 13.54
N ALA A 182 -3.76 -3.69 14.49
CA ALA A 182 -5.02 -4.10 15.10
C ALA A 182 -5.73 -2.94 15.80
N SER A 183 -4.99 -2.09 16.52
CA SER A 183 -5.55 -0.90 17.18
C SER A 183 -6.08 0.11 16.17
N LEU A 184 -5.29 0.42 15.13
CA LEU A 184 -5.66 1.39 14.10
C LEU A 184 -6.84 0.92 13.24
N LEU A 185 -6.94 -0.38 12.95
CA LEU A 185 -8.12 -0.98 12.31
C LEU A 185 -9.37 -0.78 13.16
N ARG A 186 -9.30 -1.10 14.45
CA ARG A 186 -10.44 -0.93 15.39
C ARG A 186 -10.83 0.52 15.60
N ALA A 187 -9.89 1.44 15.48
CA ALA A 187 -10.13 2.89 15.55
C ALA A 187 -10.69 3.47 14.23
N GLY A 188 -10.86 2.66 13.18
CA GLY A 188 -11.28 3.13 11.84
C GLY A 188 -10.23 4.03 11.17
N ARG A 189 -8.97 3.97 11.62
CA ARG A 189 -7.89 4.85 11.19
C ARG A 189 -7.31 4.43 9.83
N PHE A 190 -7.25 3.12 9.62
CA PHE A 190 -6.95 2.53 8.31
C PHE A 190 -8.21 2.51 7.43
N ARG A 191 -8.02 2.78 6.13
CA ARG A 191 -9.09 2.72 5.13
C ARG A 191 -8.70 1.79 3.99
N VAL A 192 -9.68 1.24 3.30
CA VAL A 192 -9.47 0.47 2.06
C VAL A 192 -9.23 1.42 0.89
N ALA A 193 -10.02 2.49 0.83
CA ALA A 193 -9.99 3.43 -0.28
C ALA A 193 -10.38 4.85 0.16
N HIS A 194 -9.95 5.83 -0.63
CA HIS A 194 -10.28 7.25 -0.48
C HIS A 194 -10.75 7.82 -1.81
N ALA A 195 -11.87 8.55 -1.81
CA ALA A 195 -12.36 9.24 -3.01
C ALA A 195 -11.78 10.67 -3.03
N ALA A 196 -10.85 10.93 -3.94
CA ALA A 196 -10.20 12.23 -4.07
C ALA A 196 -11.02 13.21 -4.95
N ALA A 197 -11.86 12.67 -5.84
CA ALA A 197 -12.84 13.39 -6.66
C ALA A 197 -13.97 12.43 -7.07
N GLU A 198 -14.96 12.90 -7.83
CA GLU A 198 -16.13 12.12 -8.27
C GLU A 198 -15.75 10.82 -9.00
N HIS A 199 -14.69 10.84 -9.81
CA HIS A 199 -14.21 9.71 -10.61
C HIS A 199 -12.76 9.31 -10.30
N LEU A 200 -12.23 9.73 -9.15
CA LEU A 200 -10.85 9.47 -8.73
C LEU A 200 -10.82 8.75 -7.38
N LEU A 201 -10.48 7.47 -7.41
CA LEU A 201 -10.35 6.60 -6.25
C LEU A 201 -8.88 6.33 -5.96
N VAL A 202 -8.46 6.37 -4.70
CA VAL A 202 -7.11 6.00 -4.26
C VAL A 202 -7.23 4.76 -3.37
N LEU A 203 -6.50 3.71 -3.70
CA LEU A 203 -6.49 2.42 -3.00
C LEU A 203 -5.21 1.65 -3.32
N HIS A 204 -4.93 0.56 -2.60
CA HIS A 204 -3.64 -0.10 -2.73
C HIS A 204 -3.34 -0.75 -4.09
N ALA A 205 -4.15 -1.72 -4.52
CA ALA A 205 -3.80 -2.59 -5.65
C ALA A 205 -4.85 -2.61 -6.80
N GLY A 206 -5.98 -1.91 -6.62
CA GLY A 206 -7.03 -1.74 -7.62
C GLY A 206 -8.19 -2.73 -7.48
N VAL A 207 -9.36 -2.29 -7.91
CA VAL A 207 -10.63 -3.04 -7.90
C VAL A 207 -11.19 -3.14 -9.32
N THR A 208 -11.86 -4.26 -9.57
CA THR A 208 -12.54 -4.58 -10.82
C THR A 208 -14.05 -4.56 -10.64
N GLN A 209 -14.78 -4.68 -11.75
CA GLN A 209 -16.23 -4.80 -11.72
C GLN A 209 -16.73 -5.98 -10.85
N GLU A 210 -15.99 -7.10 -10.82
CA GLU A 210 -16.28 -8.26 -9.97
C GLU A 210 -16.20 -7.92 -8.49
N ASP A 211 -15.15 -7.21 -8.08
CA ASP A 211 -14.90 -6.91 -6.67
C ASP A 211 -15.93 -5.89 -6.16
N LEU A 212 -16.33 -4.95 -7.03
CA LEU A 212 -17.40 -4.00 -6.72
C LEU A 212 -18.77 -4.69 -6.61
N ARG A 213 -19.02 -5.75 -7.39
CA ARG A 213 -20.21 -6.58 -7.23
C ARG A 213 -20.21 -7.36 -5.91
N VAL A 214 -19.05 -7.79 -5.40
CA VAL A 214 -18.94 -8.45 -4.08
C VAL A 214 -19.44 -7.56 -2.94
N VAL A 215 -19.21 -6.24 -3.03
CA VAL A 215 -19.73 -5.25 -2.05
C VAL A 215 -21.12 -4.71 -2.40
N GLY A 216 -21.81 -5.34 -3.35
CA GLY A 216 -23.20 -5.01 -3.70
C GLY A 216 -23.38 -3.77 -4.56
N LEU A 217 -22.34 -3.27 -5.23
CA LEU A 217 -22.47 -2.12 -6.12
C LEU A 217 -22.96 -2.52 -7.51
N SER A 218 -24.06 -1.87 -7.94
CA SER A 218 -24.53 -1.93 -9.33
C SER A 218 -23.57 -1.22 -10.28
N GLU A 219 -23.54 -1.65 -11.55
CA GLU A 219 -22.67 -1.09 -12.60
C GLU A 219 -22.78 0.43 -12.72
N SER A 220 -24.01 0.97 -12.60
CA SER A 220 -24.28 2.41 -12.65
C SER A 220 -23.54 3.25 -11.60
N HIS A 221 -23.09 2.64 -10.50
CA HIS A 221 -22.40 3.33 -9.41
C HIS A 221 -20.89 3.05 -9.40
N GLN A 222 -20.38 2.16 -10.26
CA GLN A 222 -18.98 1.75 -10.22
C GLN A 222 -18.01 2.83 -10.69
N ALA A 223 -18.48 3.80 -11.48
CA ALA A 223 -17.69 4.97 -11.87
C ALA A 223 -17.65 6.08 -10.79
N HIS A 224 -18.52 6.02 -9.77
CA HIS A 224 -18.64 7.05 -8.75
C HIS A 224 -17.75 6.73 -7.54
N ALA A 225 -16.55 7.31 -7.51
CA ALA A 225 -15.52 7.02 -6.53
C ALA A 225 -15.96 7.18 -5.07
N PRO A 226 -16.75 8.22 -4.67
CA PRO A 226 -17.28 8.30 -3.30
C PRO A 226 -18.13 7.09 -2.91
N THR A 227 -19.04 6.64 -3.78
CA THR A 227 -19.87 5.45 -3.51
C THR A 227 -19.02 4.19 -3.45
N VAL A 228 -18.00 4.07 -4.31
CA VAL A 228 -17.06 2.95 -4.29
C VAL A 228 -16.24 2.92 -2.99
N ALA A 229 -15.63 4.05 -2.61
CA ALA A 229 -14.84 4.17 -1.38
C ALA A 229 -15.69 3.83 -0.15
N ASP A 230 -16.91 4.35 -0.08
CA ASP A 230 -17.84 4.09 0.99
C ASP A 230 -18.21 2.60 1.10
N ALA A 231 -18.49 1.93 -0.01
CA ALA A 231 -18.84 0.51 0.01
C ALA A 231 -17.66 -0.36 0.48
N LEU A 232 -16.46 -0.10 -0.05
CA LEU A 232 -15.24 -0.83 0.33
C LEU A 232 -14.88 -0.61 1.81
N ASN A 233 -14.96 0.63 2.27
CA ASN A 233 -14.67 0.96 3.67
C ASN A 233 -15.72 0.38 4.63
N ARG A 234 -17.01 0.40 4.28
CA ARG A 234 -18.04 -0.27 5.09
C ARG A 234 -17.82 -1.78 5.18
N ALA A 235 -17.32 -2.41 4.11
CA ALA A 235 -16.97 -3.83 4.15
C ALA A 235 -15.82 -4.09 5.13
N LEU A 236 -14.81 -3.22 5.18
CA LEU A 236 -13.75 -3.27 6.19
C LEU A 236 -14.31 -3.08 7.61
N ASP A 237 -15.07 -2.02 7.84
CA ASP A 237 -15.62 -1.70 9.16
C ASP A 237 -16.48 -2.87 9.70
N THR A 238 -17.27 -3.49 8.81
CA THR A 238 -18.07 -4.69 9.14
C THR A 238 -17.20 -5.88 9.50
N ALA A 239 -16.15 -6.16 8.71
CA ALA A 239 -15.23 -7.25 8.98
C ALA A 239 -14.47 -7.04 10.30
N VAL A 240 -14.00 -5.81 10.58
CA VAL A 240 -13.31 -5.44 11.82
C VAL A 240 -14.24 -5.57 13.03
N ALA A 241 -15.50 -5.14 12.92
CA ALA A 241 -16.48 -5.30 14.00
C ALA A 241 -16.75 -6.77 14.36
N ALA A 242 -16.79 -7.64 13.34
CA ALA A 242 -16.97 -9.08 13.50
C ALA A 242 -15.70 -9.80 13.98
N TRP A 243 -14.51 -9.23 13.75
CA TRP A 243 -13.23 -9.83 14.09
C TRP A 243 -12.94 -9.80 15.60
N LYS A 244 -12.93 -10.97 16.23
CA LYS A 244 -12.65 -11.14 17.67
C LYS A 244 -11.29 -11.78 17.94
N GLN A 245 -10.93 -12.80 17.17
CA GLN A 245 -9.72 -13.59 17.34
C GLN A 245 -9.32 -14.24 16.01
N GLY A 246 -8.09 -14.76 15.95
CA GLY A 246 -7.54 -15.44 14.78
C GLY A 246 -7.20 -14.49 13.62
N PRO A 247 -6.85 -15.04 12.46
CA PRO A 247 -6.52 -14.26 11.27
C PRO A 247 -7.68 -13.35 10.83
N PHE A 248 -7.38 -12.08 10.64
CA PHE A 248 -8.29 -11.14 10.02
C PHE A 248 -8.52 -11.52 8.55
N SER A 249 -9.77 -11.42 8.10
CA SER A 249 -10.16 -11.61 6.70
C SER A 249 -11.33 -10.68 6.36
N MET A 250 -11.48 -10.35 5.09
CA MET A 250 -12.64 -9.62 4.58
C MET A 250 -13.31 -10.49 3.52
N PRO A 251 -14.47 -11.11 3.81
CA PRO A 251 -15.11 -12.05 2.89
C PRO A 251 -15.22 -11.50 1.46
N GLY A 252 -14.67 -12.25 0.50
CA GLY A 252 -14.64 -11.90 -0.92
C GLY A 252 -13.62 -10.82 -1.34
N LEU A 253 -13.06 -10.05 -0.41
CA LEU A 253 -12.13 -8.95 -0.70
C LEU A 253 -10.70 -9.17 -0.20
N TYR A 254 -10.51 -9.94 0.88
CA TYR A 254 -9.20 -10.25 1.45
C TYR A 254 -9.25 -11.62 2.14
N GLN A 255 -8.34 -12.50 1.72
CA GLN A 255 -8.13 -13.81 2.34
C GLN A 255 -6.64 -13.93 2.66
N PRO A 256 -6.24 -14.04 3.95
CA PRO A 256 -4.85 -14.27 4.32
C PRO A 256 -4.37 -15.62 3.77
N GLY A 257 -3.09 -15.67 3.41
CA GLY A 257 -2.44 -16.90 2.98
C GLY A 257 -2.24 -17.92 4.10
N SER A 258 -1.92 -19.16 3.72
CA SER A 258 -1.56 -20.26 4.63
C SER A 258 -0.96 -21.41 3.83
N ALA A 259 -0.36 -22.40 4.50
CA ALA A 259 0.14 -23.61 3.83
C ALA A 259 -0.95 -24.34 3.04
N ALA A 260 -2.20 -24.32 3.54
CA ALA A 260 -3.32 -25.00 2.90
C ALA A 260 -3.86 -24.26 1.65
N TYR A 261 -3.73 -22.93 1.63
CA TYR A 261 -4.34 -22.09 0.58
C TYR A 261 -3.32 -21.47 -0.39
N GLY A 262 -2.04 -21.52 -0.02
CA GLY A 262 -0.98 -20.74 -0.63
C GLY A 262 -1.06 -19.27 -0.24
N GLU A 263 -0.51 -18.42 -1.10
CA GLU A 263 -0.38 -16.98 -0.84
C GLU A 263 -1.73 -16.26 -0.66
N GLY A 264 -1.73 -15.19 0.11
CA GLY A 264 -2.91 -14.35 0.35
C GLY A 264 -3.50 -13.77 -0.94
N ARG A 265 -4.81 -13.52 -0.95
CA ARG A 265 -5.55 -13.07 -2.14
C ARG A 265 -6.51 -11.93 -1.81
N GLY A 266 -6.93 -11.21 -2.84
CA GLY A 266 -7.92 -10.15 -2.77
C GLY A 266 -7.42 -8.83 -3.32
N ILE A 267 -8.23 -7.79 -3.13
CA ILE A 267 -8.03 -6.44 -3.70
C ILE A 267 -6.77 -5.73 -3.21
N PHE A 268 -6.10 -6.29 -2.19
CA PHE A 268 -4.83 -5.81 -1.65
C PHE A 268 -3.61 -6.48 -2.30
N TYR A 269 -3.78 -7.59 -3.03
CA TYR A 269 -2.69 -8.28 -3.75
C TYR A 269 -2.80 -8.14 -5.27
N HIS A 270 -3.82 -7.42 -5.74
CA HIS A 270 -4.18 -7.36 -7.15
C HIS A 270 -3.03 -6.81 -8.00
N ARG A 271 -2.67 -7.57 -9.03
CA ARG A 271 -1.76 -7.12 -10.08
C ARG A 271 -2.42 -7.33 -11.43
N PRO A 272 -2.47 -6.32 -12.31
CA PRO A 272 -2.99 -6.50 -13.65
C PRO A 272 -2.08 -7.46 -14.42
N SER A 273 -2.67 -8.45 -15.08
CA SER A 273 -1.93 -9.44 -15.87
C SER A 273 -2.68 -9.85 -17.13
N LEU A 274 -1.91 -9.97 -18.22
CA LEU A 274 -2.34 -10.49 -19.51
C LEU A 274 -1.66 -11.83 -19.84
N LEU A 275 -0.83 -12.36 -18.94
CA LEU A 275 -0.14 -13.62 -19.14
C LEU A 275 -1.15 -14.79 -19.25
N PRO A 276 -1.02 -15.68 -20.25
CA PRO A 276 -1.93 -16.80 -20.44
C PRO A 276 -2.02 -17.72 -19.23
N GLU A 277 -0.91 -17.99 -18.56
CA GLU A 277 -0.80 -18.83 -17.36
C GLU A 277 -1.62 -18.28 -16.17
N ASP A 278 -1.88 -16.97 -16.15
CA ASP A 278 -2.69 -16.33 -15.11
C ASP A 278 -4.20 -16.47 -15.37
N ALA A 279 -4.66 -17.04 -16.49
CA ALA A 279 -6.09 -17.15 -16.83
C ALA A 279 -6.92 -17.82 -15.73
N ALA A 280 -6.45 -18.94 -15.18
CA ALA A 280 -7.14 -19.64 -14.09
C ALA A 280 -7.13 -18.80 -12.79
N HIS A 281 -6.02 -18.14 -12.49
CA HIS A 281 -5.88 -17.26 -11.33
C HIS A 281 -6.77 -16.02 -11.40
N ARG A 282 -7.14 -15.58 -12.61
CA ARG A 282 -8.06 -14.45 -12.85
C ARG A 282 -9.54 -14.81 -12.64
N ALA A 283 -9.90 -16.09 -12.67
CA ALA A 283 -11.29 -16.55 -12.59
C ALA A 283 -11.81 -16.75 -11.14
N ALA A 284 -10.92 -16.86 -10.16
CA ALA A 284 -11.30 -17.04 -8.75
C ALA A 284 -11.49 -15.70 -8.03
N THR A 285 -12.39 -15.62 -7.05
CA THR A 285 -12.50 -14.44 -6.16
C THR A 285 -12.49 -14.92 -4.70
N PRO A 286 -11.63 -14.36 -3.82
CA PRO A 286 -10.63 -13.34 -4.09
C PRO A 286 -9.42 -13.87 -4.93
N ARG A 287 -8.85 -13.03 -5.80
CA ARG A 287 -7.69 -13.33 -6.66
C ARG A 287 -6.48 -12.46 -6.36
N ARG A 288 -5.31 -12.83 -6.92
CA ARG A 288 -4.07 -12.02 -6.94
C ARG A 288 -3.82 -11.36 -8.29
N ARG A 289 -4.48 -11.85 -9.34
CA ARG A 289 -4.31 -11.39 -10.72
C ARG A 289 -5.67 -11.05 -11.29
N PHE A 290 -5.72 -10.01 -12.12
CA PHE A 290 -6.95 -9.66 -12.82
C PHE A 290 -6.62 -9.23 -14.25
N ASP A 291 -7.61 -9.38 -15.13
CA ASP A 291 -7.52 -8.83 -16.47
C ASP A 291 -7.81 -7.33 -16.40
N PRO A 292 -6.86 -6.44 -16.75
CA PRO A 292 -7.08 -5.00 -16.68
C PRO A 292 -8.27 -4.52 -17.51
N ARG A 293 -8.70 -5.25 -18.54
CA ARG A 293 -9.91 -4.92 -19.32
C ARG A 293 -11.22 -5.03 -18.52
N ARG A 294 -11.17 -5.60 -17.32
CA ARG A 294 -12.31 -5.73 -16.38
C ARG A 294 -12.39 -4.60 -15.36
N LEU A 295 -11.56 -3.57 -15.50
CA LEU A 295 -11.67 -2.37 -14.68
C LEU A 295 -13.03 -1.67 -14.90
N PRO A 296 -13.59 -0.99 -13.88
CA PRO A 296 -14.84 -0.24 -14.02
C PRO A 296 -14.67 0.98 -14.94
N PRO A 297 -15.38 1.06 -16.08
CA PRO A 297 -15.33 2.21 -16.99
C PRO A 297 -15.70 3.51 -16.27
N GLY A 298 -15.07 4.61 -16.67
CA GLY A 298 -15.28 5.93 -16.09
C GLY A 298 -14.62 6.15 -14.73
N LEU A 299 -13.92 5.15 -14.18
CA LEU A 299 -13.18 5.28 -12.91
C LEU A 299 -11.67 5.37 -13.16
N THR A 300 -11.03 6.38 -12.57
CA THR A 300 -9.58 6.44 -12.39
C THR A 300 -9.21 5.93 -11.01
N GLN A 301 -8.31 4.97 -10.93
CA GLN A 301 -7.82 4.39 -9.69
C GLN A 301 -6.32 4.67 -9.52
N VAL A 302 -5.95 5.33 -8.43
CA VAL A 302 -4.57 5.55 -8.02
C VAL A 302 -4.14 4.37 -7.15
N VAL A 303 -3.04 3.70 -7.52
CA VAL A 303 -2.58 2.44 -6.90
C VAL A 303 -1.09 2.46 -6.57
N GLY A 304 -0.69 1.75 -5.51
CA GLY A 304 0.67 1.77 -4.95
C GLY A 304 1.26 0.39 -4.68
N HIS A 305 0.88 -0.67 -5.41
CA HIS A 305 1.29 -2.05 -5.06
C HIS A 305 2.29 -2.73 -6.00
N THR A 306 2.50 -2.19 -7.20
CA THR A 306 3.32 -2.89 -8.21
C THR A 306 4.33 -1.92 -8.80
N ARG A 307 5.59 -2.35 -8.88
CA ARG A 307 6.66 -1.58 -9.54
C ARG A 307 6.63 -1.74 -11.06
N ASP A 308 7.28 -0.81 -11.76
CA ASP A 308 7.29 -0.79 -13.23
C ASP A 308 7.80 -2.09 -13.86
N LYS A 309 8.95 -2.58 -13.39
CA LYS A 309 9.53 -3.85 -13.85
C LYS A 309 8.53 -5.01 -13.78
N ARG A 310 7.77 -5.11 -12.69
CA ARG A 310 6.81 -6.19 -12.47
C ARG A 310 5.53 -5.99 -13.28
N SER A 311 5.02 -4.78 -13.44
CA SER A 311 3.87 -4.56 -14.32
C SER A 311 4.21 -4.87 -15.77
N ARG A 312 5.38 -4.44 -16.28
CA ARG A 312 5.80 -4.74 -17.65
C ARG A 312 5.85 -6.24 -17.89
N GLU A 313 6.45 -6.99 -16.96
CA GLU A 313 6.43 -8.45 -16.98
C GLU A 313 5.00 -9.02 -17.06
N LEU A 314 4.11 -8.64 -16.14
CA LEU A 314 2.75 -9.18 -16.07
C LEU A 314 1.85 -8.74 -17.25
N LEU A 315 2.19 -7.63 -17.90
CA LEU A 315 1.50 -7.12 -19.09
C LEU A 315 2.14 -7.61 -20.41
N ALA A 316 3.13 -8.51 -20.34
CA ALA A 316 3.89 -9.00 -21.49
C ALA A 316 4.57 -7.88 -22.31
N LEU A 317 5.09 -6.86 -21.62
CA LEU A 317 5.83 -5.73 -22.20
C LEU A 317 7.35 -5.88 -21.95
N PRO A 318 8.20 -5.27 -22.80
CA PRO A 318 9.65 -5.23 -22.59
C PRO A 318 10.04 -4.61 -21.24
N ARG A 319 11.01 -5.23 -20.54
CA ARG A 319 11.48 -4.81 -19.21
C ARG A 319 12.50 -3.69 -19.25
N GLU A 320 13.20 -3.50 -20.37
CA GLU A 320 14.30 -2.54 -20.54
C GLU A 320 13.85 -1.08 -20.39
N GLY A 321 12.55 -0.81 -20.56
CA GLY A 321 11.96 0.52 -20.34
C GLY A 321 11.50 0.79 -18.92
N ALA A 322 11.77 -0.11 -17.96
CA ALA A 322 11.32 0.05 -16.59
C ALA A 322 12.00 1.24 -15.90
N ARG A 323 11.22 2.07 -15.20
CA ARG A 323 11.71 3.24 -14.47
C ARG A 323 11.20 3.28 -13.04
N ASP A 324 12.13 3.39 -12.09
CA ASP A 324 11.82 3.72 -10.70
C ASP A 324 11.66 5.25 -10.53
N GLY A 325 10.87 5.65 -9.54
CA GLY A 325 10.59 7.02 -9.13
C GLY A 325 9.46 7.71 -9.89
N ALA A 326 9.15 7.26 -11.10
CA ALA A 326 8.17 7.92 -11.96
C ALA A 326 6.74 7.39 -11.78
N LEU A 327 5.77 8.30 -11.91
CA LEU A 327 4.38 7.95 -12.14
C LEU A 327 4.23 7.24 -13.48
N ARG A 328 3.22 6.39 -13.56
CA ARG A 328 2.92 5.57 -14.74
C ARG A 328 1.44 5.27 -14.78
N HIS A 329 0.89 4.98 -15.95
CA HIS A 329 -0.53 4.73 -16.09
C HIS A 329 -0.83 3.57 -17.03
N LEU A 330 -2.03 3.04 -16.85
CA LEU A 330 -2.68 2.08 -17.73
C LEU A 330 -4.06 2.61 -18.08
N VAL A 331 -4.40 2.64 -19.36
CA VAL A 331 -5.75 2.99 -19.85
C VAL A 331 -6.33 1.81 -20.61
N THR A 332 -7.63 1.56 -20.46
CA THR A 332 -8.35 0.53 -21.20
C THR A 332 -9.79 0.96 -21.45
N ASP A 333 -10.33 0.61 -22.61
CA ASP A 333 -11.75 0.74 -22.98
C ASP A 333 -12.52 -0.59 -22.82
N GLY A 334 -11.90 -1.58 -22.14
CA GLY A 334 -12.41 -2.95 -22.03
C GLY A 334 -12.00 -3.89 -23.16
N THR A 335 -11.38 -3.37 -24.23
CA THR A 335 -10.88 -4.15 -25.37
C THR A 335 -9.38 -3.94 -25.58
N THR A 336 -8.96 -2.69 -25.64
CA THR A 336 -7.59 -2.24 -25.86
C THR A 336 -6.92 -1.88 -24.53
N LEU A 337 -5.59 -1.84 -24.53
CA LEU A 337 -4.80 -1.47 -23.36
C LEU A 337 -3.59 -0.67 -23.77
N GLN A 338 -3.39 0.47 -23.10
CA GLN A 338 -2.20 1.29 -23.22
C GLN A 338 -1.53 1.40 -21.86
N TYR A 339 -0.22 1.18 -21.84
CA TYR A 339 0.62 1.33 -20.64
C TYR A 339 1.75 2.30 -20.95
N SER A 340 1.95 3.34 -20.13
CA SER A 340 2.94 4.39 -20.40
C SER A 340 3.42 5.09 -19.11
N LEU A 341 4.58 5.75 -19.18
CA LEU A 341 5.08 6.60 -18.11
C LEU A 341 4.35 7.95 -18.09
N GLY A 342 4.31 8.59 -16.93
CA GLY A 342 3.71 9.92 -16.74
C GLY A 342 2.19 9.91 -16.52
N PRO A 343 1.56 11.08 -16.53
CA PRO A 343 0.11 11.23 -16.31
C PRO A 343 -0.70 10.59 -17.45
N PRO A 344 -1.94 10.16 -17.19
CA PRO A 344 -2.80 9.59 -18.22
C PRO A 344 -3.25 10.69 -19.21
N PRO A 345 -3.55 10.32 -20.47
CA PRO A 345 -4.22 11.24 -21.39
C PRO A 345 -5.64 11.57 -20.89
N PRO A 346 -6.30 12.59 -21.45
CA PRO A 346 -7.73 12.80 -21.22
C PRO A 346 -8.52 11.54 -21.61
N THR A 347 -9.37 11.06 -20.71
CA THR A 347 -10.21 9.87 -20.90
C THR A 347 -11.69 10.22 -20.77
N GLY A 348 -12.55 9.48 -21.47
CA GLY A 348 -14.00 9.59 -21.39
C GLY A 348 -14.62 8.60 -20.38
N PRO A 349 -15.97 8.49 -20.37
CA PRO A 349 -16.69 7.59 -19.49
C PRO A 349 -16.61 6.11 -19.89
N GLY A 350 -16.13 5.80 -21.10
CA GLY A 350 -15.94 4.42 -21.59
C GLY A 350 -14.60 3.82 -21.16
N GLU A 351 -13.65 4.66 -20.75
CA GLU A 351 -12.30 4.27 -20.41
C GLU A 351 -12.13 4.15 -18.88
N ALA A 352 -11.37 3.14 -18.47
CA ALA A 352 -10.89 2.98 -17.10
C ALA A 352 -9.39 3.26 -17.04
N VAL A 353 -8.93 3.80 -15.90
CA VAL A 353 -7.52 4.18 -15.72
C VAL A 353 -6.98 3.60 -14.41
N LEU A 354 -5.79 3.01 -14.47
CA LEU A 354 -4.93 2.83 -13.30
C LEU A 354 -3.78 3.83 -13.37
N LEU A 355 -3.56 4.60 -12.32
CA LEU A 355 -2.44 5.50 -12.14
C LEU A 355 -1.57 4.95 -11.02
N PHE A 356 -0.37 4.47 -11.33
CA PHE A 356 0.48 3.84 -10.34
C PHE A 356 1.44 4.87 -9.73
N THR A 357 1.47 4.91 -8.40
CA THR A 357 2.31 5.78 -7.58
C THR A 357 3.43 5.03 -6.87
N ASP A 358 3.49 3.70 -6.99
CA ASP A 358 4.64 2.91 -6.58
C ASP A 358 5.79 3.13 -7.56
N GLY A 359 6.69 4.03 -7.16
CA GLY A 359 7.95 4.30 -7.85
C GLY A 359 9.12 3.46 -7.33
N GLY A 360 8.92 2.44 -6.49
CA GLY A 360 10.02 1.72 -5.85
C GLY A 360 10.86 2.66 -4.99
N MET A 361 10.27 3.23 -3.93
CA MET A 361 10.85 4.31 -3.12
C MET A 361 12.29 4.04 -2.69
N ARG A 362 12.61 2.80 -2.31
CA ARG A 362 13.95 2.37 -1.91
C ARG A 362 14.99 2.51 -3.03
N GLU A 363 14.59 2.25 -4.27
CA GLU A 363 15.49 2.16 -5.43
C GLU A 363 15.64 3.50 -6.16
N SER A 364 14.68 4.42 -6.03
CA SER A 364 14.72 5.74 -6.69
C SER A 364 15.41 6.80 -5.85
N PRO A 365 16.31 7.63 -6.40
CA PRO A 365 16.77 8.87 -5.75
C PRO A 365 15.62 9.72 -5.22
N VAL A 366 15.84 10.45 -4.13
CA VAL A 366 14.81 11.25 -3.44
C VAL A 366 14.21 12.29 -4.37
N GLU A 367 15.05 12.99 -5.11
CA GLU A 367 14.70 14.04 -6.07
C GLU A 367 13.99 13.52 -7.33
N ALA A 368 14.10 12.21 -7.60
CA ALA A 368 13.45 11.57 -8.74
C ALA A 368 12.11 10.92 -8.37
N TYR A 369 11.76 10.87 -7.06
CA TYR A 369 10.53 10.26 -6.61
C TYR A 369 9.34 11.22 -6.78
N GLU A 370 8.45 10.89 -7.69
CA GLU A 370 7.26 11.67 -8.00
C GLU A 370 6.12 11.35 -7.03
N LEU A 371 5.63 12.38 -6.33
CA LEU A 371 4.33 12.32 -5.66
C LEU A 371 3.23 12.61 -6.67
N LEU A 372 2.04 12.04 -6.47
CA LEU A 372 0.89 12.40 -7.28
C LEU A 372 0.16 13.60 -6.68
N ASP A 373 0.01 14.66 -7.45
CA ASP A 373 -0.97 15.71 -7.18
C ASP A 373 -2.37 15.22 -7.58
N LEU A 374 -3.26 15.09 -6.60
CA LEU A 374 -4.60 14.53 -6.81
C LEU A 374 -5.54 15.47 -7.58
N ASP A 375 -5.26 16.78 -7.56
CA ASP A 375 -6.01 17.79 -8.28
C ASP A 375 -5.55 17.88 -9.73
N ALA A 376 -4.24 17.98 -9.96
CA ALA A 376 -3.67 18.05 -11.29
C ALA A 376 -3.60 16.70 -12.02
N ARG A 377 -3.69 15.59 -11.27
CA ARG A 377 -3.52 14.21 -11.76
C ARG A 377 -2.18 14.00 -12.48
N ALA A 378 -1.14 14.62 -11.93
CA ALA A 378 0.19 14.70 -12.51
C ALA A 378 1.25 14.68 -11.40
N PRO A 379 2.55 14.53 -11.73
CA PRO A 379 3.62 14.67 -10.76
C PRO A 379 3.54 16.01 -10.02
N ALA A 380 3.59 15.96 -8.69
CA ALA A 380 3.57 17.14 -7.84
C ALA A 380 4.82 18.00 -8.10
N ARG A 381 4.63 19.31 -8.09
CA ARG A 381 5.74 20.25 -8.09
C ARG A 381 6.15 20.53 -6.64
N PRO A 382 7.45 20.59 -6.32
CA PRO A 382 7.88 21.01 -5.00
C PRO A 382 7.25 22.35 -4.62
N LEU A 383 6.67 22.43 -3.42
CA LEU A 383 6.16 23.68 -2.90
C LEU A 383 7.36 24.59 -2.66
N GLY A 384 7.54 25.61 -3.50
CA GLY A 384 8.66 26.54 -3.38
C GLY A 384 8.78 27.11 -1.97
N HIS A 385 10.00 27.44 -1.53
CA HIS A 385 10.27 28.07 -0.23
C HIS A 385 9.67 29.48 -0.06
N ALA A 386 8.95 29.99 -1.07
CA ALA A 386 8.52 31.38 -1.20
C ALA A 386 7.42 31.84 -0.22
N HIS A 387 7.01 31.02 0.75
CA HIS A 387 6.03 31.43 1.77
C HIS A 387 6.62 31.80 3.13
N GLN A 388 7.95 31.94 3.25
CA GLN A 388 8.60 32.36 4.51
C GLN A 388 9.12 33.81 4.53
N GLU A 389 9.05 34.56 3.42
CA GLU A 389 9.35 35.99 3.40
C GLU A 389 8.06 36.78 3.14
N GLY A 390 7.23 36.92 4.17
CA GLY A 390 6.05 37.77 4.06
C GLY A 390 5.00 37.50 5.12
N GLN A 391 5.33 37.81 6.37
CA GLN A 391 4.45 38.45 7.38
C GLN A 391 5.08 38.30 8.77
N GLY A 392 5.47 39.44 9.36
CA GLY A 392 5.87 39.58 10.77
C GLY A 392 7.22 40.25 10.94
#